data_AF-A0A2D7IM22-F1
#
_entry.id   AF-A0A2D7IM22-F1
#
_cell.length_a   1.000
_cell.length_b   1.000
_cell.length_c   1.000
_cell.angle_alpha   90.00
_cell.angle_beta   90.00
_cell.angle_gamma   90.00
#
_symmetry.space_group_name_H-M   'P 1'
#
loop_
_entity.id
_entity.type
_entity.pdbx_description
1 polymer ?
#
loop_
_entity_poly.entity_id
_entity_poly.type
_entity_poly.pdbx_seq_one_letter_code
_entity_poly.pdbx_strand_id
1 'polypeptide(L)'
;MIEQIHFGYLTAMFLRLFLFIFICSCVFTPSPHPILIPPLKKSLGGKKQNTVYTLGYMSEYDIWEFLKESPSEKEVLDTFGFPDSVWVDDLETTKILYYFISDIQDFNTIEISAKTDSVSGFEWD
;
A
#
# COMPACT_ATOMS: atom_id res chain seq x y z
N MET A 1 47.11 4.36 -43.11
CA MET A 1 45.74 4.27 -43.67
C MET A 1 44.87 3.26 -42.92
N ILE A 2 45.40 2.08 -42.53
CA ILE A 2 44.66 1.05 -41.76
C ILE A 2 44.33 1.47 -40.32
N GLU A 3 45.28 2.12 -39.63
CA GLU A 3 45.12 2.63 -38.24
C GLU A 3 43.94 3.62 -38.08
N GLN A 4 43.74 4.52 -39.06
CA GLN A 4 42.65 5.51 -39.00
C GLN A 4 41.26 4.89 -39.20
N ILE A 5 41.18 3.82 -39.99
CA ILE A 5 39.92 3.08 -40.22
C ILE A 5 39.53 2.32 -38.95
N HIS A 6 40.52 1.74 -38.25
CA HIS A 6 40.31 1.01 -37.00
C HIS A 6 39.88 1.92 -35.84
N PHE A 7 40.45 3.13 -35.74
CA PHE A 7 40.07 4.14 -34.74
C PHE A 7 38.65 4.70 -34.96
N GLY A 8 38.26 4.92 -36.22
CA GLY A 8 36.91 5.35 -36.59
C GLY A 8 35.84 4.29 -36.29
N TYR A 9 36.16 3.00 -36.48
CA TYR A 9 35.26 1.90 -36.14
C TYR A 9 35.07 1.74 -34.63
N LEU A 10 36.17 1.88 -33.87
CA LEU A 10 36.15 1.79 -32.41
C LEU A 10 35.32 2.91 -31.77
N THR A 11 35.52 4.15 -32.23
CA THR A 11 34.76 5.32 -31.76
C THR A 11 33.28 5.24 -32.15
N ALA A 12 32.95 4.76 -33.36
CA ALA A 12 31.56 4.52 -33.76
C ALA A 12 30.88 3.41 -32.95
N MET A 13 31.61 2.37 -32.52
CA MET A 13 31.09 1.31 -31.64
C MET A 13 30.78 1.84 -30.23
N PHE A 14 31.68 2.63 -29.65
CA PHE A 14 31.44 3.24 -28.33
C PHE A 14 30.29 4.24 -28.36
N LEU A 15 30.14 5.03 -29.42
CA LEU A 15 29.01 5.96 -29.59
C LEU A 15 27.67 5.21 -29.66
N ARG A 16 27.62 4.08 -30.39
CA ARG A 16 26.42 3.23 -30.47
C ARG A 16 26.08 2.59 -29.12
N LEU A 17 27.09 2.17 -28.35
CA LEU A 17 26.90 1.61 -27.02
C LEU A 17 26.36 2.66 -26.03
N PHE A 18 26.92 3.88 -26.04
CA PHE A 18 26.42 5.00 -25.23
C PHE A 18 24.99 5.37 -25.58
N LEU A 19 24.64 5.41 -26.87
CA LEU A 19 23.27 5.64 -27.33
C LEU A 19 22.30 4.55 -26.85
N PHE A 20 22.72 3.28 -26.85
CA PHE A 20 21.93 2.15 -26.34
C PHE A 20 21.70 2.20 -24.82
N ILE A 21 22.71 2.60 -24.05
CA ILE A 21 22.58 2.75 -22.59
C ILE A 21 21.65 3.92 -22.26
N PHE A 22 21.73 5.02 -23.00
CA PHE A 22 20.90 6.21 -22.78
C PHE A 22 19.40 5.93 -23.02
N ILE A 23 19.05 5.12 -24.02
CA ILE A 23 17.65 4.76 -24.32
C ILE A 23 17.08 3.66 -23.40
N CYS A 24 17.92 2.82 -22.77
CA CYS A 24 17.45 1.79 -21.84
C CYS A 24 17.08 2.32 -20.45
N SER A 25 17.54 3.52 -20.08
CA SER A 25 17.35 4.10 -18.73
C SER A 25 15.91 4.56 -18.42
N CYS A 26 14.97 4.48 -19.38
CA CYS A 26 13.61 5.04 -19.22
C CYS A 26 12.48 3.99 -19.30
N VAL A 27 12.76 2.68 -19.39
CA VAL A 27 11.74 1.69 -19.83
C VAL A 27 11.10 0.88 -18.68
N PHE A 28 11.59 0.98 -17.45
CA PHE A 28 11.04 0.23 -16.31
C PHE A 28 10.56 1.13 -15.18
N THR A 29 9.51 1.91 -15.43
CA THR A 29 8.63 2.33 -14.34
C THR A 29 7.49 1.33 -14.28
N PRO A 30 7.38 0.49 -13.23
CA PRO A 30 6.21 -0.37 -13.07
C PRO A 30 4.95 0.51 -13.12
N SER A 31 3.95 0.10 -13.91
CA SER A 31 2.68 0.83 -14.01
C SER A 31 2.16 1.07 -12.60
N PRO A 32 1.86 2.33 -12.21
CA PRO A 32 1.25 2.59 -10.92
C PRO A 32 -0.03 1.75 -10.86
N HIS A 33 -0.05 0.76 -9.97
CA HIS A 33 -1.27 0.01 -9.71
C HIS A 33 -2.18 0.97 -8.95
N PRO A 34 -3.40 1.24 -9.45
CA PRO A 34 -4.27 2.21 -8.80
C PRO A 34 -4.57 1.74 -7.38
N ILE A 35 -4.32 2.60 -6.40
CA ILE A 35 -4.65 2.34 -5.00
C ILE A 35 -6.17 2.34 -4.88
N LEU A 36 -6.72 1.19 -4.50
CA LEU A 36 -8.15 1.05 -4.23
C LEU A 36 -8.41 1.49 -2.78
N ILE A 37 -9.28 2.48 -2.62
CA ILE A 37 -9.75 2.96 -1.31
C ILE A 37 -10.94 2.12 -0.88
N PRO A 38 -10.94 1.55 0.34
CA PRO A 38 -12.05 0.74 0.79
C PRO A 38 -13.30 1.59 1.07
N PRO A 39 -14.50 0.98 1.06
CA PRO A 39 -15.73 1.67 1.46
C PRO A 39 -15.62 2.21 2.90
N LEU A 40 -16.19 3.39 3.13
CA LEU A 40 -16.21 4.04 4.45
C LEU A 40 -17.51 3.75 5.19
N LYS A 41 -17.53 3.81 6.55
CA LYS A 41 -18.75 3.63 7.36
C LYS A 41 -19.91 4.51 6.89
N LYS A 42 -19.63 5.74 6.45
CA LYS A 42 -20.65 6.67 5.92
C LYS A 42 -21.44 6.11 4.72
N SER A 43 -20.86 5.19 3.95
CA SER A 43 -21.51 4.54 2.81
C SER A 43 -22.64 3.60 3.22
N LEU A 44 -22.66 3.15 4.48
CA LEU A 44 -23.70 2.26 5.02
C LEU A 44 -25.02 2.98 5.31
N GLY A 45 -25.07 4.32 5.17
CA GLY A 45 -26.30 5.09 5.39
C GLY A 45 -26.83 4.99 6.83
N GLY A 46 -25.93 4.92 7.81
CA GLY A 46 -26.26 4.81 9.23
C GLY A 46 -26.55 3.37 9.72
N LYS A 47 -26.51 2.36 8.83
CA LYS A 47 -26.57 0.95 9.25
C LYS A 47 -25.24 0.53 9.87
N LYS A 48 -25.29 -0.14 11.03
CA LYS A 48 -24.12 -0.77 11.63
C LYS A 48 -23.79 -2.06 10.87
N GLN A 49 -22.52 -2.28 10.58
CA GLN A 49 -22.04 -3.55 10.04
C GLN A 49 -21.90 -4.54 11.19
N ASN A 50 -22.40 -5.77 11.02
CA ASN A 50 -22.24 -6.84 12.00
C ASN A 50 -20.99 -7.63 11.64
N THR A 51 -19.94 -7.44 12.43
CA THR A 51 -18.62 -8.09 12.29
C THR A 51 -18.21 -8.68 13.64
N VAL A 52 -17.16 -9.50 13.65
CA VAL A 52 -16.67 -10.13 14.90
C VAL A 52 -16.29 -9.06 15.92
N TYR A 53 -15.61 -7.99 15.49
CA TYR A 53 -15.26 -6.85 16.33
C TYR A 53 -16.49 -6.07 16.83
N THR A 54 -17.38 -5.66 15.92
CA THR A 54 -18.51 -4.77 16.25
C THR A 54 -19.60 -5.43 17.11
N LEU A 55 -19.60 -6.76 17.16
CA LEU A 55 -20.41 -7.60 18.05
C LEU A 55 -19.75 -7.84 19.42
N GLY A 56 -18.50 -7.40 19.62
CA GLY A 56 -17.78 -7.54 20.88
C GLY A 56 -17.26 -8.96 21.13
N TYR A 57 -17.00 -9.73 20.08
CA TYR A 57 -16.48 -11.11 20.19
C TYR A 57 -14.95 -11.19 20.20
N MET A 58 -14.25 -10.05 20.25
CA MET A 58 -12.79 -9.98 20.33
C MET A 58 -12.38 -9.17 21.56
N SER A 59 -11.45 -9.71 22.33
CA SER A 59 -10.71 -8.94 23.33
C SER A 59 -9.63 -8.07 22.67
N GLU A 60 -9.07 -7.13 23.42
CA GLU A 60 -7.89 -6.35 22.99
C GLU A 60 -6.71 -7.25 22.59
N TYR A 61 -6.51 -8.36 23.30
CA TYR A 61 -5.48 -9.34 22.98
C TYR A 61 -5.76 -10.05 21.64
N ASP A 62 -7.01 -10.46 21.39
CA ASP A 62 -7.39 -11.10 20.13
C ASP A 62 -7.21 -10.15 18.94
N ILE A 63 -7.50 -8.85 19.14
CA ILE A 63 -7.27 -7.80 18.14
C ILE A 63 -5.78 -7.67 17.84
N TRP A 64 -4.95 -7.57 18.89
CA TRP A 64 -3.50 -7.47 18.73
C TRP A 64 -2.90 -8.69 18.04
N GLU A 65 -3.29 -9.91 18.42
CA GLU A 65 -2.84 -11.13 17.75
C GLU A 65 -3.27 -11.15 16.28
N PHE A 66 -4.53 -10.83 15.98
CA PHE A 66 -5.04 -10.78 14.62
C PHE A 66 -4.22 -9.81 13.74
N LEU A 67 -4.00 -8.58 14.19
CA LEU A 67 -3.29 -7.57 13.41
C LEU A 67 -1.80 -7.90 13.24
N LYS A 68 -1.18 -8.52 14.25
CA LYS A 68 0.23 -8.94 14.22
C LYS A 68 0.51 -10.02 13.16
N GLU A 69 -0.46 -10.87 12.84
CA GLU A 69 -0.34 -11.89 11.79
C GLU A 69 -0.37 -11.30 10.35
N SER A 70 -0.35 -9.96 10.23
CA SER A 70 -0.31 -9.24 8.95
C SER A 70 -1.46 -9.60 8.00
N PRO A 71 -2.73 -9.55 8.45
CA PRO A 71 -3.88 -9.93 7.65
C PRO A 71 -4.04 -9.02 6.43
N SER A 72 -4.75 -9.50 5.39
CA SER A 72 -5.09 -8.70 4.23
C SER A 72 -6.07 -7.56 4.57
N GLU A 73 -6.13 -6.52 3.73
CA GLU A 73 -7.15 -5.46 3.88
C GLU A 73 -8.56 -6.04 3.92
N LYS A 74 -8.84 -7.04 3.08
CA LYS A 74 -10.13 -7.72 3.08
C LYS A 74 -10.45 -8.35 4.43
N GLU A 75 -9.50 -9.06 5.03
CA GLU A 75 -9.68 -9.69 6.34
C GLU A 75 -9.87 -8.65 7.45
N VAL A 76 -9.16 -7.51 7.37
CA VAL A 76 -9.39 -6.37 8.27
C VAL A 76 -10.82 -5.85 8.13
N LEU A 77 -11.29 -5.61 6.91
CA LEU A 77 -12.66 -5.11 6.68
C LEU A 77 -13.75 -6.11 7.07
N ASP A 78 -13.49 -7.42 6.92
CA ASP A 78 -14.43 -8.46 7.36
C ASP A 78 -14.49 -8.55 8.90
N THR A 79 -13.36 -8.32 9.59
CA THR A 79 -13.23 -8.39 11.05
C THR A 79 -13.72 -7.13 11.76
N PHE A 80 -13.22 -5.95 11.36
CA PHE A 80 -13.48 -4.67 12.01
C PHE A 80 -14.66 -3.90 11.38
N GLY A 81 -14.94 -4.20 10.11
CA GLY A 81 -15.88 -3.46 9.30
C GLY A 81 -15.21 -2.31 8.54
N PHE A 82 -16.02 -1.47 7.90
CA PHE A 82 -15.52 -0.30 7.18
C PHE A 82 -14.89 0.73 8.14
N PRO A 83 -13.81 1.42 7.75
CA PRO A 83 -13.22 2.50 8.54
C PRO A 83 -14.04 3.79 8.48
N ASP A 84 -13.85 4.66 9.47
CA ASP A 84 -14.46 5.99 9.50
C ASP A 84 -13.83 6.93 8.47
N SER A 85 -12.50 6.84 8.31
CA SER A 85 -11.76 7.56 7.28
C SER A 85 -10.56 6.76 6.81
N VAL A 86 -10.08 7.10 5.62
CA VAL A 86 -8.87 6.49 5.03
C VAL A 86 -8.01 7.62 4.52
N TRP A 87 -6.72 7.54 4.82
CA TRP A 87 -5.69 8.39 4.25
C TRP A 87 -4.69 7.52 3.48
N VAL A 88 -4.07 8.09 2.46
CA VAL A 88 -2.97 7.45 1.71
C VAL A 88 -1.78 8.38 1.86
N ASP A 89 -0.63 7.82 2.19
CA ASP A 89 0.61 8.60 2.31
C ASP A 89 1.01 9.24 0.97
N ASP A 90 1.81 10.29 1.04
CA ASP A 90 2.24 11.04 -0.16
C ASP A 90 3.05 10.18 -1.14
N LEU A 91 3.66 9.09 -0.67
CA LEU A 91 4.43 8.16 -1.49
C LEU A 91 3.57 7.04 -2.10
N GLU A 92 2.27 6.99 -1.80
CA GLU A 92 1.36 5.96 -2.28
C GLU A 92 1.84 4.54 -1.92
N THR A 93 2.43 4.39 -0.73
CA THR A 93 2.95 3.11 -0.22
C THR A 93 2.10 2.49 0.87
N THR A 94 1.29 3.29 1.58
CA THR A 94 0.53 2.87 2.75
C THR A 94 -0.84 3.55 2.79
N LYS A 95 -1.89 2.75 2.99
CA LYS A 95 -3.23 3.23 3.35
C LYS A 95 -3.35 3.20 4.88
N ILE A 96 -3.76 4.30 5.50
CA ILE A 96 -4.05 4.37 6.92
C ILE A 96 -5.57 4.38 7.11
N LEU A 97 -6.08 3.34 7.78
CA LEU A 97 -7.49 3.15 8.08
C LEU A 97 -7.74 3.61 9.51
N TYR A 98 -8.64 4.58 9.67
CA TYR A 98 -8.99 5.15 10.97
C TYR A 98 -10.31 4.58 11.48
N TYR A 99 -10.31 4.08 12.70
CA TYR A 99 -11.49 3.57 13.40
C TYR A 99 -11.72 4.37 14.67
N PHE A 100 -12.82 5.12 14.72
CA PHE A 100 -13.20 5.86 15.92
C PHE A 100 -13.77 4.91 16.97
N ILE A 101 -13.16 4.88 18.16
CA ILE A 101 -13.57 4.07 19.29
C ILE A 101 -14.32 4.96 20.28
N SER A 102 -15.64 4.75 20.37
CA SER A 102 -16.51 5.64 21.16
C SER A 102 -16.23 5.61 22.66
N ASP A 103 -15.73 4.49 23.19
CA ASP A 103 -15.50 4.31 24.63
C ASP A 103 -14.30 5.12 25.14
N ILE A 104 -13.23 5.22 24.33
CA ILE A 104 -12.03 6.02 24.62
C ILE A 104 -12.04 7.40 23.95
N GLN A 105 -13.01 7.65 23.06
CA GLN A 105 -13.16 8.88 22.26
C GLN A 105 -11.93 9.24 21.42
N ASP A 106 -11.24 8.22 20.90
CA ASP A 106 -10.06 8.39 20.06
C ASP A 106 -10.11 7.50 18.82
N PHE A 107 -9.16 7.70 17.91
CA PHE A 107 -8.97 6.91 16.71
C PHE A 107 -7.87 5.88 16.87
N ASN A 108 -8.23 4.62 16.65
CA ASN A 108 -7.25 3.57 16.39
C ASN A 108 -6.91 3.54 14.89
N THR A 109 -5.69 3.14 14.57
CA THR A 109 -5.18 3.11 13.21
C THR A 109 -4.70 1.72 12.80
N ILE A 110 -4.98 1.36 11.55
CA ILE A 110 -4.42 0.18 10.91
C ILE A 110 -3.77 0.63 9.60
N GLU A 111 -2.50 0.33 9.43
CA GLU A 111 -1.73 0.62 8.23
C GLU A 111 -1.73 -0.58 7.30
N ILE A 112 -2.13 -0.39 6.05
CA ILE A 112 -2.14 -1.40 4.99
C ILE A 112 -1.10 -1.02 3.93
N SER A 113 -0.18 -1.92 3.62
CA SER A 113 0.74 -1.72 2.50
C SER A 113 -0.01 -1.71 1.17
N ALA A 114 0.13 -0.64 0.40
CA ALA A 114 -0.40 -0.55 -0.97
C ALA A 114 0.25 -1.57 -1.93
N LYS A 115 1.40 -2.15 -1.56
CA LYS A 115 2.14 -3.13 -2.37
C LYS A 115 1.67 -4.56 -2.14
N THR A 116 1.45 -4.95 -0.88
CA THR A 116 1.10 -6.33 -0.50
C THR A 116 -0.37 -6.52 -0.16
N ASP A 117 -1.12 -5.42 -0.02
CA ASP A 117 -2.52 -5.41 0.44
C ASP A 117 -2.72 -6.08 1.80
N SER A 118 -1.70 -5.99 2.66
CA SER A 118 -1.64 -6.57 4.00
C SER A 118 -1.29 -5.53 5.05
N VAL A 119 -1.67 -5.78 6.30
CA VAL A 119 -1.30 -4.96 7.45
C VAL A 119 0.22 -4.86 7.54
N SER A 120 0.71 -3.63 7.66
CA SER A 120 2.13 -3.30 7.84
C SER A 120 2.44 -2.67 9.19
N GLY A 121 1.42 -2.17 9.88
CA GLY A 121 1.51 -1.50 11.18
C GLY A 121 0.13 -1.22 11.76
N PHE A 122 0.05 -0.91 13.05
CA PHE A 122 -1.18 -0.51 13.71
C PHE A 122 -0.90 0.17 15.05
N GLU A 123 -1.81 1.06 15.45
CA GLU A 123 -1.92 1.63 16.79
C GLU A 123 -3.34 1.35 17.28
N TRP A 124 -3.45 0.50 18.30
CA TRP A 124 -4.73 0.02 18.80
C TRP A 124 -4.73 -0.03 20.32
N ASP A 125 -5.42 0.92 20.92
CA ASP A 125 -5.66 1.04 22.36
C ASP A 125 -7.09 0.61 22.76
#